data_AF-A0A949ITQ7-F1
#
_entry.id   AF-A0A949ITQ7-F1
#
_cell.length_a   1.000
_cell.length_b   1.000
_cell.length_c   1.000
_cell.angle_alpha   90.00
_cell.angle_beta   90.00
_cell.angle_gamma   90.00
#
_symmetry.space_group_name_H-M   'P 1'
#
loop_
_entity.id
_entity.type
_entity.pdbx_description
1 polymer ?
#
loop_
_entity_poly.entity_id
_entity_poly.type
_entity_poly.pdbx_seq_one_letter_code
_entity_poly.pdbx_strand_id
1 'polypeptide(L)'
;MTMITAPQAQQAANTFKQTTIYKHLDLLEHLIDDATGVYKFKFINADDFLDVLDKARARLPEELREAADVLQQRDEIIAESQRRAEQIITTARRQAESMLHESELLKAVQAEVERIRKQVVGEVEQMRREALAEAERIRLEADEDAAKIREGADHYADQVLTRIEADLNGLATRVTESQQIVRNGQRILGQVKRHGSLGAGTLPLTATVTSAQAITGTQIGQLSSPLLSPGGRPDYE
;
A
#
# COMPACT_ATOMS: atom_id res chain seq x y z
N MET A 1 30.72 9.58 13.54
CA MET A 1 31.87 9.56 14.47
C MET A 1 32.80 10.70 14.08
N THR A 2 32.40 11.92 14.40
CA THR A 2 33.14 13.13 14.02
C THR A 2 34.12 13.42 15.15
N MET A 3 35.41 13.32 14.83
CA MET A 3 36.50 13.63 15.73
C MET A 3 36.37 15.08 16.20
N ILE A 4 35.85 15.28 17.40
CA ILE A 4 36.01 16.53 18.14
C ILE A 4 37.47 16.52 18.58
N THR A 5 38.34 17.02 17.70
CA THR A 5 39.70 17.40 18.05
C THR A 5 39.58 18.40 19.18
N ALA A 6 39.90 17.95 20.40
CA ALA A 6 40.06 18.80 21.56
C ALA A 6 40.99 19.96 21.16
N PRO A 7 40.62 21.23 21.38
CA PRO A 7 41.62 22.28 21.31
C PRO A 7 42.66 21.90 22.36
N GLN A 8 43.89 21.68 21.91
CA GLN A 8 45.02 21.46 22.79
C GLN A 8 44.97 22.59 23.81
N ALA A 9 44.79 22.23 25.08
CA ALA A 9 45.04 23.11 26.20
C ALA A 9 46.52 23.45 26.10
N GLN A 10 46.82 24.48 25.30
CA GLN A 10 48.12 25.09 25.21
C GLN A 10 48.45 25.45 26.65
N GLN A 11 49.41 24.69 27.17
CA GLN A 11 49.82 24.71 28.54
C GLN A 11 49.97 26.16 28.95
N ALA A 12 49.34 26.50 30.07
CA ALA A 12 49.52 27.75 30.78
C ALA A 12 50.96 27.82 31.31
N ALA A 13 51.92 27.91 30.41
CA ALA A 13 53.22 28.49 30.65
C ALA A 13 53.07 30.02 30.59
N ASN A 14 52.09 30.56 31.33
CA ASN A 14 52.22 31.89 31.86
C ASN A 14 53.26 31.76 32.97
N THR A 15 54.53 31.72 32.55
CA THR A 15 55.65 32.17 33.35
C THR A 15 55.25 33.55 33.81
N PHE A 16 54.69 33.61 35.02
CA PHE A 16 54.34 34.84 35.72
C PHE A 16 55.64 35.64 35.74
N LYS A 17 55.79 36.57 34.80
CA LYS A 17 56.94 37.45 34.73
C LYS A 17 56.94 38.13 36.09
N GLN A 18 57.87 37.75 36.97
CA GLN A 18 58.07 38.40 38.26
C GLN A 18 58.02 39.90 37.99
N THR A 19 56.94 40.54 38.47
CA THR A 19 56.51 41.84 38.00
C THR A 19 57.66 42.80 38.19
N THR A 20 58.01 43.53 37.14
CA THR A 20 59.25 44.33 37.11
C THR A 20 59.24 45.33 38.26
N ILE A 21 58.06 45.76 38.72
CA ILE A 21 57.90 46.58 39.92
C ILE A 21 58.42 45.92 41.20
N TYR A 22 58.14 44.64 41.44
CA TYR A 22 58.62 43.95 42.64
C TYR A 22 60.15 43.96 42.66
N LYS A 23 60.80 43.73 41.51
CA LYS A 23 62.26 43.81 41.41
C LYS A 23 62.83 45.21 41.75
N HIS A 24 62.09 46.28 41.52
CA HIS A 24 62.53 47.64 41.87
C HIS A 24 62.22 47.96 43.33
N LEU A 25 61.09 47.48 43.86
CA LEU A 25 60.77 47.59 45.28
C LEU A 25 61.77 46.79 46.14
N ASP A 26 62.11 45.57 45.73
CA ASP A 26 63.13 44.74 46.37
C ASP A 26 64.51 45.42 46.32
N LEU A 27 64.83 46.13 45.22
CA LEU A 27 66.08 46.89 45.10
C LEU A 27 66.09 48.14 45.99
N LEU A 28 64.94 48.83 46.14
CA LEU A 28 64.80 49.92 47.11
C LEU A 28 64.93 49.41 48.55
N GLU A 29 64.36 48.24 48.85
CA GLU A 29 64.50 47.58 50.14
C GLU A 29 65.96 47.21 50.41
N HIS A 30 66.65 46.61 49.44
CA HIS A 30 68.07 46.28 49.54
C HIS A 30 68.97 47.51 49.73
N LEU A 31 68.68 48.62 49.03
CA LEU A 31 69.40 49.89 49.20
C LEU A 31 69.20 50.49 50.60
N ILE A 32 68.03 50.31 51.20
CA ILE A 32 67.74 50.71 52.58
C ILE A 32 68.42 49.74 53.57
N ASP A 33 68.48 48.45 53.26
CA ASP A 33 69.06 47.43 54.13
C ASP A 33 70.58 47.53 54.23
N ASP A 34 71.27 47.73 53.10
CA ASP A 34 72.72 47.88 53.00
C ASP A 34 73.26 49.25 53.44
N ALA A 35 72.37 50.23 53.64
CA ALA A 35 72.75 51.58 54.02
C ALA A 35 73.48 51.62 55.38
N THR A 36 74.65 52.27 55.40
CA THR A 36 75.49 52.37 56.60
C THR A 36 74.83 53.29 57.62
N GLY A 37 74.72 52.87 58.88
CA GLY A 37 73.95 53.60 59.89
C GLY A 37 74.44 53.40 61.32
N VAL A 38 74.06 54.34 62.20
CA VAL A 38 74.29 54.26 63.65
C VAL A 38 72.94 54.37 64.34
N TYR A 39 72.64 53.39 65.22
CA TYR A 39 71.35 53.28 65.89
C TYR A 39 70.19 53.19 64.87
N LYS A 40 69.06 53.90 65.05
CA LYS A 40 67.92 53.85 64.11
C LYS A 40 68.10 54.71 62.84
N PHE A 41 69.25 55.35 62.64
CA PHE A 41 69.48 56.23 61.49
C PHE A 41 70.41 55.55 60.48
N LYS A 42 69.94 55.42 59.23
CA LYS A 42 70.72 54.91 58.10
C LYS A 42 71.02 56.03 57.11
N PHE A 43 72.25 56.08 56.60
CA PHE A 43 72.68 57.01 55.57
C PHE A 43 72.60 56.30 54.21
N ILE A 44 71.63 56.71 53.40
CA ILE A 44 71.37 56.17 52.07
C ILE A 44 71.92 57.17 51.04
N ASN A 45 72.48 56.69 49.94
CA ASN A 45 72.76 57.54 48.79
C ASN A 45 71.44 57.98 48.16
N ALA A 46 71.10 59.25 48.34
CA ALA A 46 69.85 59.81 47.85
C ALA A 46 69.72 59.68 46.32
N ASP A 47 70.82 59.77 45.58
CA ASP A 47 70.80 59.74 44.11
C ASP A 47 70.45 58.34 43.58
N ASP A 48 71.09 57.29 44.13
CA ASP A 48 70.82 55.90 43.73
C ASP A 48 69.41 55.45 44.13
N PHE A 49 68.94 55.87 45.31
CA PHE A 49 67.59 55.59 45.78
C PHE A 49 66.52 56.28 44.92
N LEU A 50 66.74 57.55 44.57
CA LEU A 50 65.83 58.31 43.72
C LEU A 50 65.78 57.74 42.29
N ASP A 51 66.91 57.29 41.74
CA ASP A 51 66.94 56.68 40.40
C ASP A 51 66.12 55.37 40.34
N VAL A 52 66.22 54.51 41.36
CA VAL A 52 65.39 53.30 41.44
C VAL A 52 63.91 53.64 41.67
N LEU A 53 63.62 54.66 42.49
CA LEU A 53 62.25 55.14 42.73
C LEU A 53 61.62 55.73 41.46
N ASP A 54 62.37 56.48 40.67
CA ASP A 54 61.92 57.05 39.40
C ASP A 54 61.67 55.96 38.36
N LYS A 55 62.53 54.94 38.31
CA LYS A 55 62.31 53.74 37.47
C LYS A 55 61.07 52.96 37.90
N ALA A 56 60.83 52.80 39.20
CA ALA A 56 59.61 52.17 39.72
C ALA A 56 58.37 52.99 39.34
N ARG A 57 58.43 54.32 39.51
CA ARG A 57 57.35 55.26 39.19
C ARG A 57 57.04 55.32 37.69
N ALA A 58 58.05 55.19 36.84
CA ALA A 58 57.87 55.15 35.38
C ALA A 58 57.20 53.85 34.91
N ARG A 59 57.43 52.72 35.59
CA ARG A 59 56.90 51.40 35.21
C ARG A 59 55.55 51.04 35.83
N LEU A 60 55.22 51.60 36.99
CA LEU A 60 53.93 51.38 37.66
C LEU A 60 52.69 51.59 36.77
N PRO A 61 52.60 52.68 35.97
CA PRO A 61 51.45 52.90 35.09
C PRO A 61 51.32 51.84 33.99
N GLU A 62 52.45 51.36 33.46
CA GLU A 62 52.49 50.34 32.42
C GLU A 62 52.01 48.99 32.96
N GLU A 63 52.43 48.60 34.15
CA GLU A 63 51.98 47.35 34.79
C GLU A 63 50.52 47.39 35.22
N LEU A 64 50.03 48.53 35.73
CA LEU A 64 48.60 48.71 36.03
C LEU A 64 47.74 48.62 34.77
N ARG A 65 48.24 49.13 33.64
CA ARG A 65 47.57 49.02 32.34
C ARG A 65 47.56 47.57 31.85
N GLU A 66 48.67 46.85 31.95
CA GLU A 66 48.72 45.41 31.61
C GLU A 66 47.74 44.59 32.48
N ALA A 67 47.68 44.86 33.79
CA ALA A 67 46.72 44.21 34.68
C ALA A 67 45.26 44.51 34.29
N ALA A 68 44.96 45.76 33.92
CA ALA A 68 43.64 46.15 33.44
C ALA A 68 43.27 45.45 32.11
N ASP A 69 44.22 45.36 31.17
CA ASP A 69 44.04 44.67 29.89
C ASP A 69 43.76 43.16 30.12
N VAL A 70 44.46 42.51 31.07
CA VAL A 70 44.20 41.10 31.44
C VAL A 70 42.82 40.93 32.06
N LEU A 71 42.38 41.84 32.94
CA LEU A 71 41.04 41.79 33.53
C LEU A 71 39.96 41.95 32.46
N GLN A 72 40.15 42.88 31.52
CA GLN A 72 39.24 43.05 30.40
C GLN A 72 39.18 41.78 29.54
N GLN A 73 40.33 41.20 29.19
CA GLN A 73 40.39 39.97 28.40
C GLN A 73 39.70 38.79 29.12
N ARG A 74 39.88 38.67 30.44
CA ARG A 74 39.17 37.68 31.25
C ARG A 74 37.66 37.86 31.13
N ASP A 75 37.17 39.08 31.30
CA ASP A 75 35.74 39.37 31.26
C ASP A 75 35.15 39.13 29.87
N GLU A 76 35.89 39.45 28.80
CA GLU A 76 35.54 39.10 27.42
C GLU A 76 35.42 37.58 27.21
N ILE A 77 36.41 36.81 27.70
CA ILE A 77 36.40 35.34 27.63
C ILE A 77 35.19 34.76 28.39
N ILE A 78 34.88 35.29 29.58
CA ILE A 78 33.73 34.86 30.37
C ILE A 78 32.44 35.14 29.61
N ALA A 79 32.27 36.35 29.08
CA ALA A 79 31.08 36.74 28.33
C ALA A 79 30.91 35.93 27.04
N GLU A 80 32.00 35.64 26.33
CA GLU A 80 31.97 34.75 25.17
C GLU A 80 31.59 33.32 25.56
N SER A 81 32.20 32.79 26.62
CA SER A 81 31.92 31.43 27.11
C SER A 81 30.47 31.27 27.54
N GLN A 82 29.90 32.27 28.21
CA GLN A 82 28.48 32.30 28.58
C GLN A 82 27.58 32.28 27.35
N ARG A 83 27.85 33.15 26.36
CA ARG A 83 27.09 33.15 25.10
C ARG A 83 27.16 31.80 24.38
N ARG A 84 28.34 31.18 24.31
CA ARG A 84 28.52 29.85 23.71
C ARG A 84 27.73 28.79 24.49
N ALA A 85 27.77 28.82 25.82
CA ALA A 85 27.01 27.88 26.65
C ALA A 85 25.49 28.02 26.43
N GLU A 86 24.97 29.25 26.38
CA GLU A 86 23.56 29.52 26.09
C GLU A 86 23.15 29.02 24.69
N GLN A 87 24.00 29.21 23.69
CA GLN A 87 23.77 28.70 22.34
C GLN A 87 23.72 27.16 22.30
N ILE A 88 24.64 26.50 23.01
CA ILE A 88 24.66 25.03 23.13
C ILE A 88 23.38 24.53 23.79
N ILE A 89 22.98 25.13 24.92
CA ILE A 89 21.75 24.76 25.64
C ILE A 89 20.52 24.95 24.76
N THR A 90 20.42 26.08 24.07
CA THR A 90 19.29 26.39 23.18
C THR A 90 19.21 25.40 22.02
N THR A 91 20.36 25.07 21.41
CA THR A 91 20.41 24.10 20.31
C THR A 91 20.04 22.69 20.78
N ALA A 92 20.57 22.27 21.94
CA ALA A 92 20.27 20.97 22.53
C ALA A 92 18.78 20.84 22.89
N ARG A 93 18.15 21.89 23.44
CA ARG A 93 16.71 21.93 23.73
C ARG A 93 15.88 21.78 22.45
N ARG A 94 16.20 22.55 21.41
CA ARG A 94 15.50 22.46 20.12
C ARG A 94 15.64 21.08 19.48
N GLN A 95 16.81 20.45 19.58
CA GLN A 95 17.01 19.08 19.10
C GLN A 95 16.19 18.07 19.90
N ALA A 96 16.16 18.19 21.23
CA ALA A 96 15.36 17.33 22.09
C ALA A 96 13.85 17.45 21.78
N GLU A 97 13.35 18.68 21.61
CA GLU A 97 11.96 18.93 21.20
C GLU A 97 11.64 18.30 19.84
N SER A 98 12.53 18.45 18.85
CA SER A 98 12.36 17.81 17.54
C SER A 98 12.32 16.29 17.62
N MET A 99 13.19 15.68 18.44
CA MET A 99 13.22 14.23 18.63
C MET A 99 11.97 13.71 19.33
N LEU A 100 11.46 14.44 20.33
CA LEU A 100 10.20 14.10 21.00
C LEU A 100 9.03 14.18 20.03
N HIS A 101 8.93 15.26 19.26
CA HIS A 101 7.90 15.43 18.25
C HIS A 101 7.95 14.32 17.19
N GLU A 102 9.15 13.96 16.71
CA GLU A 102 9.32 12.83 15.78
C GLU A 102 8.90 11.50 16.40
N SER A 103 9.24 11.26 17.67
CA SER A 103 8.82 10.06 18.39
C SER A 103 7.30 9.97 18.57
N GLU A 104 6.65 11.09 18.90
CA GLU A 104 5.19 11.18 19.02
C GLU A 104 4.51 10.97 17.66
N LEU A 105 5.05 11.58 16.61
CA LEU A 105 4.58 11.37 15.24
C LEU A 105 4.68 9.89 14.85
N LEU A 106 5.81 9.23 15.12
CA LEU A 106 5.98 7.80 14.83
C LEU A 106 4.98 6.92 15.58
N LYS A 107 4.71 7.23 16.86
CA LYS A 107 3.67 6.52 17.63
C LYS A 107 2.28 6.73 17.04
N ALA A 108 1.94 7.96 16.64
CA ALA A 108 0.67 8.27 16.01
C ALA A 108 0.50 7.54 14.67
N VAL A 109 1.54 7.56 13.83
CA VAL A 109 1.57 6.83 12.56
C VAL A 109 1.42 5.33 12.79
N GLN A 110 2.13 4.76 13.76
CA GLN A 110 2.02 3.33 14.06
C GLN A 110 0.61 2.95 14.56
N ALA A 111 -0.01 3.79 15.39
CA ALA A 111 -1.40 3.59 15.82
C ALA A 111 -2.38 3.63 14.63
N GLU A 112 -2.16 4.57 13.71
CA GLU A 112 -3.00 4.71 12.51
C GLU A 112 -2.81 3.54 11.53
N VAL A 113 -1.58 3.07 11.33
CA VAL A 113 -1.29 1.86 10.54
C VAL A 113 -2.00 0.65 11.14
N GLU A 114 -1.95 0.47 12.46
CA GLU A 114 -2.66 -0.64 13.11
C GLU A 114 -4.19 -0.52 12.99
N ARG A 115 -4.72 0.71 13.05
CA ARG A 115 -6.15 0.98 12.83
C ARG A 115 -6.56 0.60 11.42
N ILE A 116 -5.83 1.07 10.41
CA ILE A 116 -6.08 0.77 8.99
C ILE A 116 -5.95 -0.73 8.74
N ARG A 117 -4.90 -1.37 9.27
CA ARG A 117 -4.69 -2.82 9.13
C ARG A 117 -5.88 -3.61 9.67
N LYS A 118 -6.37 -3.26 10.87
CA LYS A 118 -7.56 -3.90 11.46
C LYS A 118 -8.81 -3.67 10.62
N GLN A 119 -9.00 -2.46 10.10
CA GLN A 119 -10.13 -2.13 9.25
C GLN A 119 -10.09 -2.95 7.95
N VAL A 120 -8.96 -2.97 7.24
CA VAL A 120 -8.79 -3.74 5.99
C VAL A 120 -8.99 -5.23 6.23
N VAL A 121 -8.42 -5.80 7.31
CA VAL A 121 -8.64 -7.21 7.64
C VAL A 121 -10.13 -7.49 7.91
N GLY A 122 -10.82 -6.59 8.62
CA GLY A 122 -12.26 -6.72 8.86
C GLY A 122 -13.09 -6.67 7.57
N GLU A 123 -12.79 -5.72 6.68
CA GLU A 123 -13.46 -5.57 5.39
C GLU A 123 -13.22 -6.77 4.47
N VAL A 124 -11.97 -7.27 4.38
CA VAL A 124 -11.63 -8.45 3.58
C VAL A 124 -12.34 -9.68 4.11
N GLU A 125 -12.39 -9.90 5.42
CA GLU A 125 -13.12 -11.02 6.01
C GLU A 125 -14.63 -10.91 5.77
N GLN A 126 -15.19 -9.70 5.79
CA GLN A 126 -16.59 -9.49 5.43
C GLN A 126 -16.86 -9.81 3.96
N MET A 127 -16.06 -9.26 3.05
CA MET A 127 -16.15 -9.53 1.62
C MET A 127 -16.01 -11.02 1.32
N ARG A 128 -15.10 -11.71 2.00
CA ARG A 128 -14.93 -13.16 1.87
C ARG A 128 -16.18 -13.93 2.30
N ARG A 129 -16.80 -13.54 3.41
CA ARG A 129 -18.05 -14.16 3.88
C ARG A 129 -19.20 -13.93 2.91
N GLU A 130 -19.34 -12.71 2.41
CA GLU A 130 -20.37 -12.35 1.43
C GLU A 130 -20.19 -13.12 0.12
N ALA A 131 -18.96 -13.18 -0.41
CA ALA A 131 -18.65 -13.92 -1.63
C ALA A 131 -18.93 -15.43 -1.48
N LEU A 132 -18.62 -16.03 -0.32
CA LEU A 132 -18.93 -17.43 -0.05
C LEU A 132 -20.43 -17.69 0.08
N ALA A 133 -21.17 -16.81 0.75
CA ALA A 133 -22.62 -16.91 0.87
C ALA A 133 -23.29 -16.78 -0.51
N GLU A 134 -22.80 -15.86 -1.34
CA GLU A 134 -23.27 -15.68 -2.71
C GLU A 134 -22.99 -16.91 -3.58
N ALA A 135 -21.77 -17.43 -3.53
CA ALA A 135 -21.39 -18.63 -4.27
C ALA A 135 -22.26 -19.84 -3.87
N GLU A 136 -22.54 -19.99 -2.58
CA GLU A 136 -23.42 -21.07 -2.10
C GLU A 136 -24.86 -20.87 -2.56
N ARG A 137 -25.36 -19.63 -2.57
CA ARG A 137 -26.70 -19.34 -3.11
C ARG A 137 -26.81 -19.72 -4.58
N ILE A 138 -25.84 -19.30 -5.40
CA ILE A 138 -25.80 -19.63 -6.84
C ILE A 138 -25.74 -21.16 -7.04
N ARG A 139 -24.96 -21.87 -6.22
CA ARG A 139 -24.85 -23.32 -6.29
C ARG A 139 -26.18 -24.01 -6.01
N LEU A 140 -26.87 -23.60 -4.93
CA LEU A 140 -28.16 -24.15 -4.56
C LEU A 140 -29.23 -23.87 -5.62
N GLU A 141 -29.26 -22.66 -6.16
CA GLU A 141 -30.18 -22.28 -7.25
C GLU A 141 -29.93 -23.13 -8.51
N ALA A 142 -28.67 -23.29 -8.90
CA ALA A 142 -28.30 -24.12 -10.05
C ALA A 142 -28.67 -25.60 -9.84
N ASP A 143 -28.50 -26.14 -8.64
CA ASP A 143 -28.90 -27.52 -8.31
C ASP A 143 -30.43 -27.70 -8.38
N GLU A 144 -31.20 -26.71 -7.91
CA GLU A 144 -32.66 -26.69 -7.99
C GLU A 144 -33.14 -26.63 -9.45
N ASP A 145 -32.57 -25.74 -10.25
CA ASP A 145 -32.91 -25.61 -11.66
C ASP A 145 -32.54 -26.86 -12.46
N ALA A 146 -31.39 -27.47 -12.18
CA ALA A 146 -31.00 -28.74 -12.76
C ALA A 146 -31.97 -29.88 -12.38
N ALA A 147 -32.55 -29.85 -11.17
CA ALA A 147 -33.59 -30.80 -10.78
C ALA A 147 -34.89 -30.58 -11.57
N LYS A 148 -35.35 -29.33 -11.69
CA LYS A 148 -36.54 -28.97 -12.47
C LYS A 148 -36.41 -29.35 -13.94
N ILE A 149 -35.25 -29.10 -14.55
CA ILE A 149 -34.98 -29.47 -15.95
C ILE A 149 -35.04 -30.98 -16.14
N ARG A 150 -34.43 -31.75 -15.23
CA ARG A 150 -34.47 -33.22 -15.28
C ARG A 150 -35.90 -33.73 -15.18
N GLU A 151 -36.67 -33.24 -14.21
CA GLU A 151 -38.08 -33.62 -14.06
C GLU A 151 -38.89 -33.28 -15.32
N GLY A 152 -38.72 -32.07 -15.87
CA GLY A 152 -39.40 -31.68 -17.11
C GLY A 152 -39.02 -32.54 -18.32
N ALA A 153 -37.76 -32.97 -18.42
CA ALA A 153 -37.30 -33.88 -19.45
C ALA A 153 -37.89 -35.28 -19.30
N ASP A 154 -37.98 -35.79 -18.07
CA ASP A 154 -38.60 -37.08 -17.77
C ASP A 154 -40.09 -37.08 -18.15
N HIS A 155 -40.85 -36.05 -17.74
CA HIS A 155 -42.26 -35.89 -18.13
C HIS A 155 -42.44 -35.80 -19.64
N TYR A 156 -41.56 -35.07 -20.33
CA TYR A 156 -41.62 -34.97 -21.79
C TYR A 156 -41.33 -36.32 -22.46
N ALA A 157 -40.36 -37.09 -21.96
CA ALA A 157 -40.06 -38.42 -22.46
C ALA A 157 -41.26 -39.35 -22.31
N ASP A 158 -41.92 -39.35 -21.16
CA ASP A 158 -43.14 -40.15 -20.91
C ASP A 158 -44.29 -39.77 -21.86
N GLN A 159 -44.50 -38.47 -22.09
CA GLN A 159 -45.51 -38.00 -23.05
C GLN A 159 -45.22 -38.47 -24.48
N VAL A 160 -43.96 -38.39 -24.91
CA VAL A 160 -43.54 -38.85 -26.23
C VAL A 160 -43.70 -40.36 -26.36
N LEU A 161 -43.27 -41.13 -25.35
CA LEU A 161 -43.40 -42.59 -25.33
C LEU A 161 -44.87 -43.02 -25.37
N THR A 162 -45.73 -42.39 -24.56
CA THR A 162 -47.18 -42.64 -24.55
C THR A 162 -47.81 -42.37 -25.91
N ARG A 163 -47.40 -41.28 -26.58
CA ARG A 163 -47.89 -40.95 -27.92
C ARG A 163 -47.44 -41.98 -28.96
N ILE A 164 -46.18 -42.40 -28.91
CA ILE A 164 -45.65 -43.43 -29.82
C ILE A 164 -46.39 -44.75 -29.60
N GLU A 165 -46.67 -45.15 -28.36
CA GLU A 165 -47.46 -46.35 -28.06
C GLU A 165 -48.87 -46.26 -28.66
N ALA A 166 -49.54 -45.13 -28.51
CA ALA A 166 -50.86 -44.89 -29.09
C ALA A 166 -50.84 -44.98 -30.63
N ASP A 167 -49.84 -44.35 -31.27
CA ASP A 167 -49.67 -44.37 -32.73
C ASP A 167 -49.40 -45.80 -33.24
N LEU A 168 -48.56 -46.59 -32.54
CA LEU A 168 -48.28 -47.98 -32.87
C LEU A 168 -49.52 -48.88 -32.74
N ASN A 169 -50.30 -48.71 -31.68
CA ASN A 169 -51.57 -49.43 -31.49
C ASN A 169 -52.58 -49.09 -32.60
N GLY A 170 -52.65 -47.82 -33.00
CA GLY A 170 -53.46 -47.38 -34.14
C GLY A 170 -53.00 -48.03 -35.46
N LEU A 171 -51.69 -48.08 -35.71
CA LEU A 171 -51.13 -48.72 -36.91
C LEU A 171 -51.42 -50.23 -36.94
N ALA A 172 -51.25 -50.93 -35.81
CA ALA A 172 -51.53 -52.35 -35.70
C ALA A 172 -53.00 -52.69 -36.04
N THR A 173 -53.93 -51.85 -35.57
CA THR A 173 -55.35 -51.98 -35.88
C THR A 173 -55.61 -51.84 -37.38
N ARG A 174 -55.05 -50.80 -38.02
CA ARG A 174 -55.19 -50.57 -39.47
C ARG A 174 -54.60 -51.69 -40.32
N VAL A 175 -53.46 -52.26 -39.91
CA VAL A 175 -52.86 -53.41 -40.61
C VAL A 175 -53.79 -54.63 -40.50
N THR A 176 -54.39 -54.87 -39.34
CA THR A 176 -55.33 -55.98 -39.13
C THR A 176 -56.57 -55.83 -40.02
N GLU A 177 -57.15 -54.63 -40.07
CA GLU A 177 -58.25 -54.28 -40.96
C GLU A 177 -57.88 -54.48 -42.43
N SER A 178 -56.71 -53.97 -42.86
CA SER A 178 -56.20 -54.15 -44.23
C SER A 178 -56.04 -55.63 -44.59
N GLN A 179 -55.48 -56.45 -43.70
CA GLN A 179 -55.37 -57.90 -43.91
C GLN A 179 -56.75 -58.58 -44.00
N GLN A 180 -57.73 -58.16 -43.20
CA GLN A 180 -59.09 -58.67 -43.30
C GLN A 180 -59.73 -58.29 -44.64
N ILE A 181 -59.58 -57.05 -45.10
CA ILE A 181 -60.05 -56.58 -46.41
C ILE A 181 -59.41 -57.41 -47.52
N VAL A 182 -58.10 -57.62 -47.49
CA VAL A 182 -57.39 -58.44 -48.48
C VAL A 182 -57.88 -59.90 -48.45
N ARG A 183 -58.03 -60.50 -47.27
CA ARG A 183 -58.58 -61.87 -47.13
C ARG A 183 -60.00 -61.97 -47.69
N ASN A 184 -60.85 -60.99 -47.38
CA ASN A 184 -62.21 -60.91 -47.92
C ASN A 184 -62.19 -60.76 -49.46
N GLY A 185 -61.33 -59.90 -49.99
CA GLY A 185 -61.13 -59.71 -51.42
C GLY A 185 -60.63 -60.97 -52.14
N GLN A 186 -59.63 -61.66 -51.57
CA GLN A 186 -59.15 -62.95 -52.09
C GLN A 186 -60.24 -64.01 -52.10
N ARG A 187 -61.10 -64.06 -51.07
CA ARG A 187 -62.25 -64.98 -51.01
C ARG A 187 -63.29 -64.67 -52.08
N ILE A 188 -63.59 -63.39 -52.33
CA ILE A 188 -64.51 -62.96 -53.40
C ILE A 188 -63.91 -63.32 -54.77
N LEU A 189 -62.64 -63.02 -55.02
CA LEU A 189 -61.95 -63.36 -56.26
C LEU A 189 -61.91 -64.88 -56.50
N GLY A 190 -61.73 -65.68 -55.45
CA GLY A 190 -61.82 -67.14 -55.54
C GLY A 190 -63.24 -67.67 -55.82
N GLN A 191 -64.28 -66.89 -55.56
CA GLN A 191 -65.66 -67.20 -55.96
C GLN A 191 -65.92 -66.80 -57.42
N VAL A 192 -65.43 -65.63 -57.83
CA VAL A 192 -65.54 -65.12 -59.22
C VAL A 192 -64.75 -65.98 -60.20
N LYS A 193 -63.52 -66.40 -59.86
CA LYS A 193 -62.69 -67.26 -60.72
C LYS A 193 -63.25 -68.68 -60.89
N ARG A 194 -64.15 -69.12 -60.00
CA ARG A 194 -64.90 -70.38 -60.12
C ARG A 194 -66.14 -70.27 -61.02
N HIS A 195 -66.58 -69.05 -61.35
CA HIS A 195 -67.75 -68.80 -62.21
C HIS A 195 -67.40 -68.08 -63.53
N GLY A 196 -66.13 -67.86 -63.85
CA GLY A 196 -65.69 -67.17 -65.07
C GLY A 196 -64.84 -68.05 -65.99
N SER A 197 -65.47 -68.99 -66.69
CA SER A 197 -64.99 -69.49 -67.98
C SER A 197 -65.80 -68.79 -69.07
N LEU A 198 -65.11 -68.32 -70.12
CA LEU A 198 -65.58 -67.66 -71.35
C LEU A 198 -65.60 -66.12 -71.32
N GLY A 199 -64.78 -65.52 -72.20
CA GLY A 199 -64.94 -64.14 -72.66
C GLY A 199 -63.66 -63.34 -72.79
N ALA A 200 -62.92 -63.55 -73.90
CA ALA A 200 -61.90 -62.61 -74.36
C ALA A 200 -62.56 -61.29 -74.80
N GLY A 201 -62.06 -60.14 -74.33
CA GLY A 201 -62.57 -58.82 -74.72
C GLY A 201 -61.81 -57.67 -74.07
N THR A 202 -60.91 -57.08 -74.87
CA THR A 202 -60.15 -55.82 -74.78
C THR A 202 -60.60 -54.71 -73.80
N LEU A 203 -59.63 -54.27 -72.97
CA LEU A 203 -59.27 -52.93 -72.41
C LEU A 203 -60.12 -51.68 -72.81
N PRO A 204 -60.26 -50.63 -71.94
CA PRO A 204 -59.11 -49.91 -71.40
C PRO A 204 -59.11 -49.47 -69.91
N LEU A 205 -57.88 -49.28 -69.43
CA LEU A 205 -57.45 -48.67 -68.17
C LEU A 205 -57.91 -47.22 -68.05
N THR A 206 -58.60 -46.89 -66.96
CA THR A 206 -58.66 -45.52 -66.42
C THR A 206 -58.30 -45.57 -64.94
N ALA A 207 -57.01 -45.46 -64.65
CA ALA A 207 -56.52 -45.19 -63.31
C ALA A 207 -56.80 -43.72 -62.98
N THR A 208 -57.83 -43.47 -62.17
CA THR A 208 -58.08 -42.15 -61.58
C THR A 208 -57.19 -42.01 -60.35
N VAL A 209 -56.02 -41.41 -60.52
CA VAL A 209 -55.21 -40.90 -59.39
C VAL A 209 -55.97 -39.71 -58.81
N THR A 210 -56.65 -39.92 -57.69
CA THR A 210 -57.29 -38.84 -56.93
C THR A 210 -56.23 -38.13 -56.09
N SER A 211 -55.94 -36.91 -56.55
CA SER A 211 -55.25 -35.78 -55.92
C SER A 211 -54.88 -35.88 -54.44
N ALA A 212 -53.58 -35.70 -54.16
CA ALA A 212 -53.11 -35.09 -52.92
C ALA A 212 -53.42 -33.58 -52.96
N GLN A 213 -54.23 -33.09 -52.02
CA GLN A 213 -54.43 -31.66 -51.78
C GLN A 213 -54.00 -31.28 -50.36
N ALA A 214 -53.06 -30.32 -50.35
CA ALA A 214 -52.90 -29.19 -49.43
C ALA A 214 -52.77 -29.45 -47.91
N ILE A 215 -51.56 -29.19 -47.41
CA ILE A 215 -51.41 -28.44 -46.16
C ILE A 215 -50.59 -27.18 -46.48
N THR A 216 -51.28 -26.05 -46.45
CA THR A 216 -50.75 -24.68 -46.54
C THR A 216 -50.82 -24.07 -45.14
N GLY A 217 -49.78 -23.35 -44.74
CA GLY A 217 -49.72 -22.54 -43.49
C GLY A 217 -48.94 -23.24 -42.37
N THR A 218 -48.12 -22.59 -41.53
CA THR A 218 -48.02 -21.17 -41.18
C THR A 218 -46.72 -20.97 -40.37
N GLN A 219 -46.02 -19.86 -40.63
CA GLN A 219 -45.02 -19.16 -39.79
C GLN A 219 -43.98 -19.95 -38.98
N ILE A 220 -42.73 -19.96 -39.47
CA ILE A 220 -41.56 -19.87 -38.58
C ILE A 220 -41.21 -18.38 -38.44
N GLY A 221 -41.58 -17.83 -37.28
CA GLY A 221 -41.20 -16.51 -36.84
C GLY A 221 -39.70 -16.42 -36.59
N GLN A 222 -39.12 -15.37 -37.16
CA GLN A 222 -38.05 -14.53 -36.63
C GLN A 222 -37.41 -14.98 -35.30
N LEU A 223 -36.14 -15.37 -35.36
CA LEU A 223 -35.17 -15.02 -34.32
C LEU A 223 -34.07 -14.18 -34.98
N SER A 224 -34.31 -12.87 -35.01
CA SER A 224 -33.25 -11.88 -35.10
C SER A 224 -32.54 -11.85 -33.75
N SER A 225 -31.31 -12.33 -33.67
CA SER A 225 -30.39 -11.99 -32.57
C SER A 225 -29.62 -10.72 -32.95
N PRO A 226 -29.53 -9.72 -32.05
CA PRO A 226 -28.84 -8.47 -32.29
C PRO A 226 -27.33 -8.56 -32.00
N LEU A 227 -26.58 -7.75 -32.76
CA LEU A 227 -25.28 -7.12 -32.45
C LEU A 227 -24.15 -7.99 -31.84
N LEU A 228 -23.21 -8.38 -32.70
CA LEU A 228 -21.79 -8.46 -32.31
C LEU A 228 -21.11 -7.16 -32.78
N SER A 229 -20.98 -6.20 -31.88
CA SER A 229 -20.12 -5.01 -32.07
C SER A 229 -18.74 -5.31 -31.48
N PRO A 230 -17.63 -5.15 -32.20
CA PRO A 230 -16.31 -5.14 -31.59
C PRO A 230 -16.06 -3.73 -31.03
N GLY A 231 -16.44 -3.53 -29.77
CA GLY A 231 -16.15 -2.31 -29.03
C GLY A 231 -14.70 -2.25 -28.55
N GLY A 232 -14.00 -1.20 -28.99
CA GLY A 232 -13.15 -0.38 -28.11
C GLY A 232 -11.87 -1.01 -27.56
N ARG A 233 -10.74 -0.73 -28.24
CA ARG A 233 -9.45 -0.61 -27.57
C ARG A 233 -9.51 0.56 -26.57
N PRO A 234 -9.03 0.41 -25.33
CA PRO A 234 -8.76 1.57 -24.49
C PRO A 234 -7.44 2.22 -24.92
N ASP A 235 -7.51 3.50 -25.25
CA ASP A 235 -6.36 4.40 -25.30
C ASP A 235 -5.74 4.47 -23.89
N TYR A 236 -4.42 4.27 -23.81
CA TYR A 236 -3.62 4.47 -22.62
C TYR A 236 -2.92 5.84 -22.73
N GLU A 237 -3.16 6.71 -21.74
CA GLU A 237 -2.26 7.82 -21.37
C GLU A 237 -0.91 7.29 -20.86
#